data_AF-A0A7C1Y311-F1
#
_entry.id   AF-A0A7C1Y311-F1
#
_cell.length_a   1.000
_cell.length_b   1.000
_cell.length_c   1.000
_cell.angle_alpha   90.00
_cell.angle_beta   90.00
_cell.angle_gamma   90.00
#
_symmetry.space_group_name_H-M   'P 1'
#
loop_
_entity.id
_entity.type
_entity.pdbx_description
1 polymer ?
#
loop_
_entity_poly.entity_id
_entity_poly.type
_entity_poly.pdbx_seq_one_letter_code
_entity_poly.pdbx_strand_id
1 'polypeptide(L)'
;MVNRNIFPSTKSQSFFWHLIKYRWLIIPLSIVFLIIAGSFLPSIVKDTTSDAFINPTEPSLIYRHKVQEIFGLADPIVIAVINEGNDGIYNANSLKLVQWLTDNLQKFDNIDPDKLISLATESNIVGTSDGMEVEDFFDTPPTSAKRINWIKSAINEFPLYQGSLVSRDKSTTIIIAELIDETKAPETYESILELIKTAPDHGTNEIHVAGEGAVSGYMATYIDNDTKTLNPLAGLIITIILFLAFFTPRATILPNLIVLATAVGTFGIMAASGVSFY
;
A
#
# COMPACT_ATOMS: atom_id res chain seq x y z
N MET A 1 -42.42 -56.61 -20.96
CA MET A 1 -42.58 -55.92 -19.66
C MET A 1 -41.20 -55.66 -19.08
N VAL A 2 -40.71 -54.42 -19.16
CA VAL A 2 -39.52 -53.97 -18.40
C VAL A 2 -39.93 -52.65 -17.75
N ASN A 3 -40.45 -52.74 -16.53
CA ASN A 3 -40.76 -51.59 -15.71
C ASN A 3 -39.46 -51.19 -14.99
N ARG A 4 -38.57 -50.46 -15.68
CA ARG A 4 -37.39 -49.87 -15.05
C ARG A 4 -37.87 -48.67 -14.25
N ASN A 5 -37.86 -48.78 -12.93
CA ASN A 5 -38.15 -47.68 -12.00
C ASN A 5 -37.39 -46.41 -12.44
N ILE A 6 -38.15 -45.44 -12.97
CA ILE A 6 -37.66 -44.13 -13.46
C ILE A 6 -37.38 -43.17 -12.28
N PHE A 7 -37.56 -43.65 -11.04
CA PHE A 7 -37.48 -42.85 -9.82
C PHE A 7 -36.14 -43.05 -9.09
N PRO A 8 -35.59 -41.97 -8.50
CA PRO A 8 -34.29 -42.00 -7.83
C PRO A 8 -34.30 -42.94 -6.62
N SER A 9 -33.33 -43.86 -6.55
CA SER A 9 -33.20 -44.82 -5.44
C SER A 9 -32.26 -44.36 -4.33
N THR A 10 -31.47 -43.31 -4.57
CA THR A 10 -30.53 -42.73 -3.60
C THR A 10 -30.72 -41.22 -3.44
N LYS A 11 -30.27 -40.66 -2.31
CA LYS A 11 -30.30 -39.20 -2.06
C LYS A 11 -29.58 -38.43 -3.18
N SER A 12 -28.44 -38.92 -3.66
CA SER A 12 -27.68 -38.30 -4.75
C SER A 12 -28.45 -38.31 -6.07
N GLN A 13 -29.08 -39.44 -6.44
CA GLN A 13 -29.91 -39.50 -7.64
C GLN A 13 -31.11 -38.56 -7.55
N SER A 14 -31.73 -38.46 -6.37
CA SER A 14 -32.85 -37.54 -6.16
C SER A 14 -32.43 -36.10 -6.36
N PHE A 15 -31.27 -35.69 -5.83
CA PHE A 15 -30.70 -34.36 -6.01
C PHE A 15 -30.51 -34.01 -7.50
N PHE A 16 -29.79 -34.85 -8.27
CA PHE A 16 -29.56 -34.60 -9.69
C PHE A 16 -30.86 -34.59 -10.51
N TRP A 17 -31.83 -35.44 -10.16
CA TRP A 17 -33.13 -35.47 -10.82
C TRP A 17 -33.91 -34.16 -10.63
N HIS A 18 -33.92 -33.61 -9.41
CA HIS A 18 -34.50 -32.29 -9.14
C HIS A 18 -33.77 -31.18 -9.90
N LEU A 19 -32.44 -31.24 -9.96
CA LEU A 19 -31.60 -30.26 -10.66
C LEU A 19 -31.94 -30.20 -12.16
N ILE A 20 -32.10 -31.36 -12.82
CA ILE A 20 -32.46 -31.44 -14.24
C ILE A 20 -33.93 -31.05 -14.48
N LYS A 21 -34.84 -31.45 -13.58
CA LYS A 21 -36.28 -31.13 -13.68
C LYS A 21 -36.53 -29.62 -13.63
N TYR A 22 -35.83 -28.91 -12.73
CA TYR A 22 -36.01 -27.47 -12.51
C TYR A 22 -34.92 -26.61 -13.19
N ARG A 23 -34.20 -27.13 -14.19
CA ARG A 23 -33.09 -26.41 -14.86
C ARG A 23 -33.42 -25.00 -15.33
N TRP A 24 -34.64 -24.78 -15.82
CA TRP A 24 -35.11 -23.49 -16.30
C TRP A 24 -35.35 -22.46 -15.19
N LEU A 25 -35.43 -22.89 -13.93
CA LEU A 25 -35.45 -22.02 -12.76
C LEU A 25 -34.05 -21.86 -12.15
N ILE A 26 -33.26 -22.93 -12.10
CA ILE A 26 -31.94 -22.94 -11.47
C ILE A 26 -30.95 -22.06 -12.24
N ILE A 27 -30.91 -22.16 -13.58
CA ILE A 27 -30.00 -21.35 -14.40
C ILE A 27 -30.21 -19.84 -14.19
N PRO A 28 -31.42 -19.27 -14.34
CA PRO A 28 -31.60 -17.85 -14.10
C PRO A 28 -31.35 -17.46 -12.64
N LEU A 29 -31.69 -18.33 -11.67
CA LEU A 29 -31.40 -18.06 -10.26
C LEU A 29 -29.88 -17.97 -10.00
N SER A 30 -29.08 -18.88 -10.57
CA SER A 30 -27.62 -18.82 -10.49
C SER A 30 -27.06 -17.55 -11.15
N ILE A 31 -27.62 -17.12 -12.29
CA ILE A 31 -27.22 -15.88 -12.95
C ILE A 31 -27.57 -14.66 -12.09
N VAL A 32 -28.78 -14.62 -11.52
CA VAL A 32 -29.19 -13.55 -10.59
C VAL A 32 -28.26 -13.50 -9.39
N PHE A 33 -27.93 -14.65 -8.81
CA PHE A 33 -26.95 -14.74 -7.72
C PHE A 33 -25.59 -14.17 -8.13
N LEU A 34 -25.08 -14.52 -9.31
CA LEU A 34 -23.80 -14.00 -9.81
C LEU A 34 -23.85 -12.49 -10.08
N ILE A 35 -24.97 -11.96 -10.57
CA ILE A 35 -25.16 -10.51 -10.76
C ILE A 35 -25.14 -9.81 -9.40
N ILE A 36 -25.84 -10.35 -8.40
CA ILE A 36 -25.86 -9.80 -7.04
C ILE A 36 -24.45 -9.83 -6.45
N ALA A 37 -23.78 -10.99 -6.44
CA ALA A 37 -22.40 -11.10 -5.95
C ALA A 37 -21.45 -10.16 -6.71
N GLY A 38 -21.54 -10.14 -8.04
CA GLY A 38 -20.73 -9.27 -8.90
C GLY A 38 -20.97 -7.78 -8.65
N SER A 39 -22.15 -7.37 -8.20
CA SER A 39 -22.44 -5.98 -7.86
C SER A 39 -21.66 -5.46 -6.65
N PHE A 40 -21.15 -6.35 -5.80
CA PHE A 40 -20.27 -6.02 -4.67
C PHE A 40 -18.79 -5.98 -5.05
N LEU A 41 -18.38 -6.42 -6.25
CA LEU A 41 -16.96 -6.36 -6.65
C LEU A 41 -16.32 -4.98 -6.54
N PRO A 42 -16.99 -3.85 -6.84
CA PRO A 42 -16.38 -2.52 -6.67
C PRO A 42 -16.05 -2.15 -5.23
N SER A 43 -16.65 -2.81 -4.23
CA SER A 43 -16.36 -2.58 -2.81
C SER A 43 -15.31 -3.53 -2.25
N ILE A 44 -14.64 -4.32 -3.09
CA ILE A 44 -13.57 -5.19 -2.64
C ILE A 44 -12.39 -4.36 -2.16
N VAL A 45 -11.95 -4.61 -0.93
CA VAL A 45 -10.79 -3.94 -0.33
C VAL A 45 -9.61 -4.90 -0.36
N LYS A 46 -8.46 -4.37 -0.74
CA LYS A 46 -7.18 -5.06 -0.70
C LYS A 46 -6.45 -4.59 0.54
N ASP A 47 -6.04 -5.51 1.41
CA ASP A 47 -5.24 -5.16 2.57
C ASP A 47 -3.81 -5.66 2.35
N THR A 48 -2.88 -4.72 2.15
CA THR A 48 -1.44 -5.01 1.96
C THR A 48 -0.61 -4.57 3.15
N THR A 49 -1.25 -4.20 4.25
CA THR A 49 -0.56 -3.84 5.48
C THR A 49 0.10 -5.07 6.09
N SER A 50 1.15 -4.88 6.88
CA SER A 50 1.73 -5.98 7.65
C SER A 50 0.74 -6.56 8.68
N ASP A 51 -0.22 -5.75 9.13
CA ASP A 51 -1.25 -6.11 10.11
C ASP A 51 -2.21 -7.20 9.58
N ALA A 52 -2.47 -7.25 8.27
CA ALA A 52 -3.30 -8.28 7.63
C ALA A 52 -2.80 -9.72 7.87
N PHE A 53 -1.50 -9.89 8.11
CA PHE A 53 -0.87 -11.20 8.36
C PHE A 53 -0.94 -11.64 9.84
N ILE A 54 -1.49 -10.81 10.72
CA ILE A 54 -1.59 -11.05 12.15
C ILE A 54 -3.02 -11.46 12.51
N ASN A 55 -3.18 -12.32 13.51
CA ASN A 55 -4.50 -12.67 14.01
C ASN A 55 -5.21 -11.41 14.55
N PRO A 56 -6.45 -11.10 14.12
CA PRO A 56 -7.18 -9.90 14.57
C PRO A 56 -7.39 -9.80 16.09
N THR A 57 -7.32 -10.93 16.79
CA THR A 57 -7.49 -11.02 18.26
C THR A 57 -6.19 -10.91 19.04
N GLU A 58 -5.05 -10.76 18.34
CA GLU A 58 -3.75 -10.64 18.98
C GLU A 58 -3.68 -9.35 19.83
N PRO A 59 -3.31 -9.43 21.13
CA PRO A 59 -3.30 -8.26 22.00
C PRO A 59 -2.39 -7.11 21.52
N SER A 60 -1.29 -7.41 20.82
CA SER A 60 -0.38 -6.39 20.29
C SER A 60 -1.04 -5.55 19.20
N LEU A 61 -1.81 -6.18 18.30
CA LEU A 61 -2.51 -5.50 17.22
C LEU A 61 -3.63 -4.60 17.77
N ILE A 62 -4.41 -5.12 18.72
CA ILE A 62 -5.46 -4.34 19.40
C ILE A 62 -4.86 -3.12 20.11
N TYR A 63 -3.71 -3.28 20.77
CA TYR A 63 -3.03 -2.17 21.45
C TYR A 63 -2.49 -1.14 20.44
N ARG A 64 -1.91 -1.59 19.32
CA ARG A 64 -1.44 -0.72 18.22
C ARG A 64 -2.58 0.14 17.68
N HIS A 65 -3.71 -0.45 17.31
CA HIS A 65 -4.88 0.30 16.81
C HIS A 65 -5.36 1.34 17.83
N LYS A 66 -5.38 0.98 19.12
CA LYS A 66 -5.77 1.91 20.19
C LYS A 66 -4.79 3.09 20.32
N VAL A 67 -3.48 2.84 20.16
CA VAL A 67 -2.46 3.90 20.15
C VAL A 67 -2.64 4.80 18.93
N GLN A 68 -2.86 4.22 17.73
CA GLN A 68 -3.14 4.99 16.51
C GLN A 68 -4.39 5.86 16.66
N GLU A 69 -5.47 5.34 17.23
CA GLU A 69 -6.71 6.09 17.45
C GLU A 69 -6.53 7.25 18.47
N ILE A 70 -5.83 6.99 19.58
CA ILE A 70 -5.64 8.01 20.64
C ILE A 70 -4.69 9.12 20.20
N PHE A 71 -3.59 8.77 19.54
CA PHE A 71 -2.54 9.71 19.16
C PHE A 71 -2.67 10.20 17.71
N GLY A 72 -3.64 9.66 16.96
CA GLY A 72 -3.86 9.98 15.56
C GLY A 72 -2.67 9.64 14.68
N LEU A 73 -2.02 8.48 14.88
CA LEU A 73 -0.84 8.08 14.11
C LEU A 73 -1.26 7.35 12.83
N ALA A 74 -0.61 7.66 11.71
CA ALA A 74 -0.73 6.91 10.46
C ALA A 74 0.60 6.24 10.10
N ASP A 75 0.55 5.24 9.23
CA ASP A 75 1.75 4.59 8.73
C ASP A 75 2.49 5.48 7.72
N PRO A 76 3.73 5.94 8.03
CA PRO A 76 4.40 6.94 7.21
C PRO A 76 5.14 6.35 6.02
N ILE A 77 5.37 7.19 5.03
CA ILE A 77 6.43 7.03 4.03
C ILE A 77 7.65 7.81 4.52
N VAL A 78 8.80 7.15 4.59
CA VAL A 78 10.07 7.72 5.04
C VAL A 78 11.02 7.84 3.86
N ILE A 79 11.57 9.02 3.63
CA ILE A 79 12.53 9.29 2.56
C ILE A 79 13.87 9.62 3.21
N ALA A 80 14.88 8.79 2.97
CA ALA A 80 16.24 9.01 3.44
C ALA A 80 17.06 9.72 2.37
N VAL A 81 17.76 10.78 2.76
CA VAL A 81 18.76 11.48 1.95
C VAL A 81 20.13 11.19 2.55
N ILE A 82 20.98 10.52 1.78
CA ILE A 82 22.29 10.04 2.20
C ILE A 82 23.38 10.78 1.41
N ASN A 83 24.41 11.24 2.12
CA ASN A 83 25.61 11.81 1.54
C ASN A 83 26.84 11.25 2.27
N GLU A 84 27.65 10.45 1.57
CA GLU A 84 28.87 9.86 2.12
C GLU A 84 30.11 10.77 2.00
N GLY A 85 29.93 12.02 1.55
CA GLY A 85 31.00 13.00 1.52
C GLY A 85 31.52 13.35 2.92
N ASN A 86 32.68 14.02 2.98
CA ASN A 86 33.36 14.35 4.24
C ASN A 86 32.50 15.13 5.26
N ASP A 87 31.57 15.96 4.77
CA ASP A 87 30.69 16.76 5.61
C ASP A 87 29.32 16.11 5.86
N GLY A 88 29.07 14.92 5.29
CA GLY A 88 27.78 14.25 5.31
C GLY A 88 26.67 15.12 4.73
N ILE A 89 25.49 15.10 5.36
CA ILE A 89 24.34 15.92 4.94
C ILE A 89 24.51 17.41 5.25
N TYR A 90 25.54 17.81 6.00
CA TYR A 90 25.77 19.20 6.40
C TYR A 90 26.48 19.97 5.30
N ASN A 91 25.86 20.05 4.12
CA ASN A 91 26.31 20.83 2.98
C ASN A 91 25.11 21.49 2.28
N ALA A 92 25.36 22.54 1.52
CA ALA A 92 24.30 23.33 0.89
C ALA A 92 23.48 22.52 -0.14
N ASN A 93 24.06 21.49 -0.76
CA ASN A 93 23.35 20.67 -1.74
C ASN A 93 22.33 19.75 -1.05
N SER A 94 22.77 18.95 -0.07
CA SER A 94 21.89 18.03 0.67
C SER A 94 20.76 18.77 1.38
N LEU A 95 21.04 19.89 2.05
CA LEU A 95 20.00 20.66 2.74
C LEU A 95 19.01 21.32 1.77
N LYS A 96 19.47 21.74 0.59
CA LYS A 96 18.59 22.22 -0.48
C LYS A 96 17.71 21.12 -1.05
N LEU A 97 18.26 19.92 -1.21
CA LEU A 97 17.50 18.75 -1.64
C LEU A 97 16.41 18.39 -0.61
N VAL A 98 16.73 18.38 0.68
CA VAL A 98 15.77 18.11 1.76
C VAL A 98 14.63 19.13 1.75
N GLN A 99 14.95 20.44 1.65
CA GLN A 99 13.91 21.47 1.50
C GLN A 99 13.04 21.21 0.27
N TRP A 100 13.66 21.00 -0.89
CA TRP A 100 12.93 20.83 -2.15
C TRP A 100 12.01 19.60 -2.11
N LEU A 101 12.47 18.48 -1.54
CA LEU A 101 11.63 17.30 -1.34
C LEU A 101 10.48 17.63 -0.39
N THR A 102 10.78 18.23 0.76
CA THR A 102 9.78 18.61 1.78
C THR A 102 8.69 19.51 1.17
N ASP A 103 9.07 20.60 0.49
CA ASP A 103 8.14 21.56 -0.12
C ASP A 103 7.24 20.93 -1.18
N ASN A 104 7.72 19.92 -1.92
CA ASN A 104 6.91 19.24 -2.92
C ASN A 104 6.02 18.15 -2.32
N LEU A 105 6.48 17.47 -1.28
CA LEU A 105 5.67 16.50 -0.53
C LEU A 105 4.50 17.18 0.18
N GLN A 106 4.69 18.39 0.73
CA GLN A 106 3.60 19.18 1.34
C GLN A 106 2.43 19.47 0.38
N LYS A 107 2.65 19.37 -0.94
CA LYS A 107 1.62 19.64 -1.96
C LYS A 107 0.84 18.39 -2.35
N PHE A 108 1.20 17.22 -1.84
CA PHE A 108 0.52 15.98 -2.19
C PHE A 108 -0.79 15.88 -1.42
N ASP A 109 -1.89 15.59 -2.13
CA ASP A 109 -3.23 15.50 -1.54
C ASP A 109 -3.36 14.45 -0.43
N ASN A 110 -2.46 13.45 -0.40
CA ASN A 110 -2.49 12.34 0.55
C ASN A 110 -1.39 12.39 1.62
N ILE A 111 -0.64 13.49 1.72
CA ILE A 111 0.35 13.71 2.78
C ILE A 111 -0.20 14.77 3.72
N ASP A 112 -0.20 14.51 5.02
CA ASP A 112 -0.62 15.49 6.01
C ASP A 112 0.48 16.56 6.16
N PRO A 113 0.23 17.83 5.76
CA PRO A 113 1.24 18.87 5.81
C PRO A 113 1.69 19.22 7.23
N ASP A 114 0.82 18.98 8.23
CA ASP A 114 1.13 19.24 9.64
C ASP A 114 1.94 18.11 10.28
N LYS A 115 2.07 16.97 9.58
CA LYS A 115 2.83 15.78 10.02
C LYS A 115 3.94 15.39 9.06
N LEU A 116 4.47 16.37 8.34
CA LEU A 116 5.68 16.21 7.55
C LEU A 116 6.89 16.66 8.38
N ILE A 117 7.69 15.69 8.84
CA ILE A 117 8.82 15.92 9.73
C ILE A 117 10.12 15.82 8.93
N SER A 118 10.90 16.89 8.90
CA SER A 118 12.24 16.92 8.31
C SER A 118 13.09 18.04 8.93
N LEU A 119 14.39 18.09 8.60
CA LEU A 119 15.21 19.25 8.98
C LEU A 119 14.70 20.59 8.42
N ALA A 120 13.81 20.58 7.42
CA ALA A 120 13.20 21.78 6.84
C ALA A 120 11.90 22.22 7.53
N THR A 121 11.32 21.37 8.40
CA THR A 121 10.10 21.70 9.17
C THR A 121 10.35 21.75 10.67
N GLU A 122 11.39 21.06 11.16
CA GLU A 122 11.72 21.02 12.58
C GLU A 122 12.53 22.24 13.04
N SER A 123 12.36 22.55 14.32
CA SER A 123 13.09 23.64 14.99
C SER A 123 14.05 23.10 16.04
N ASN A 124 15.11 23.87 16.28
CA ASN A 124 15.95 23.73 17.45
C ASN A 124 15.29 24.42 18.65
N ILE A 125 15.06 23.68 19.73
CA ILE A 125 14.43 24.19 20.95
C ILE A 125 15.40 24.04 22.11
N VAL A 126 15.84 25.17 22.67
CA VAL A 126 16.80 25.20 23.77
C VAL A 126 16.29 26.02 24.95
N GLY A 127 16.58 25.55 26.16
CA GLY A 127 16.27 26.28 27.39
C GLY A 127 17.34 27.34 27.69
N THR A 128 16.93 28.57 27.95
CA THR A 128 17.80 29.69 28.32
C THR A 128 17.44 30.20 29.73
N SER A 129 18.24 31.11 30.29
CA SER A 129 17.93 31.73 31.60
C SER A 129 16.60 32.48 31.61
N ASP A 130 16.19 32.98 30.44
CA ASP A 130 15.02 33.82 30.26
C ASP A 130 13.79 33.02 29.78
N GLY A 131 13.96 31.72 29.48
CA GLY A 131 12.87 30.84 29.09
C GLY A 131 13.29 29.77 28.07
N MET A 132 12.62 29.77 26.92
CA MET A 132 12.84 28.82 25.83
C MET A 132 13.05 29.61 24.53
N GLU A 133 14.11 29.27 23.81
CA GLU A 133 14.41 29.80 22.48
C GLU A 133 14.09 28.72 21.45
N VAL A 134 13.27 29.10 20.46
CA VAL A 134 12.86 28.24 19.35
C VAL A 134 13.40 28.90 18.08
N GLU A 135 14.28 28.20 17.38
CA GLU A 135 14.86 28.66 16.13
C GLU A 135 14.82 27.53 15.10
N ASP A 136 14.16 27.77 13.97
CA ASP A 136 14.08 26.80 12.87
C ASP A 136 15.48 26.46 12.36
N PHE A 137 15.70 25.19 11.96
CA PHE A 137 17.02 24.84 11.41
C PHE A 137 17.31 25.70 10.16
N PHE A 138 16.31 25.84 9.29
CA PHE A 138 16.31 26.76 8.16
C PHE A 138 14.92 26.90 7.53
N ASP A 139 14.51 28.13 7.18
CA ASP A 139 13.33 28.38 6.32
C ASP A 139 13.67 28.33 4.83
N THR A 140 14.93 28.65 4.52
CA THR A 140 15.45 28.64 3.16
C THR A 140 16.78 27.90 3.16
N PRO A 141 17.09 27.13 2.10
CA PRO A 141 18.29 26.31 2.07
C PRO A 141 19.55 27.11 2.41
N PRO A 142 20.28 26.74 3.48
CA PRO A 142 21.40 27.53 3.95
C PRO A 142 22.57 27.41 2.96
N THR A 143 23.06 28.55 2.48
CA THR A 143 24.26 28.62 1.63
C THR A 143 25.51 29.04 2.42
N SER A 144 25.32 29.63 3.60
CA SER A 144 26.41 30.08 4.46
C SER A 144 26.96 28.93 5.31
N ALA A 145 28.28 28.71 5.21
CA ALA A 145 29.00 27.75 6.05
C ALA A 145 28.76 28.00 7.56
N LYS A 146 28.55 29.25 7.97
CA LYS A 146 28.24 29.58 9.38
C LYS A 146 26.92 28.96 9.83
N ARG A 147 25.86 29.06 9.01
CA ARG A 147 24.53 28.50 9.35
C ARG A 147 24.56 26.98 9.32
N ILE A 148 25.22 26.39 8.32
CA ILE A 148 25.37 24.93 8.20
C ILE A 148 26.09 24.36 9.43
N ASN A 149 27.19 25.00 9.86
CA ASN A 149 27.91 24.59 11.07
C ASN A 149 27.07 24.76 12.34
N TRP A 150 26.24 25.80 12.42
CA TRP A 150 25.31 25.96 13.54
C TRP A 150 24.27 24.83 13.57
N ILE A 151 23.64 24.48 12.43
CA ILE A 151 22.70 23.34 12.34
C ILE A 151 23.39 22.06 12.81
N LYS A 152 24.61 21.81 12.34
CA LYS A 152 25.41 20.66 12.76
C LYS A 152 25.63 20.61 14.27
N SER A 153 25.94 21.74 14.90
CA SER A 153 26.11 21.81 16.36
C SER A 153 24.78 21.63 17.09
N ALA A 154 23.71 22.30 16.66
CA ALA A 154 22.38 22.20 17.26
C ALA A 154 21.87 20.75 17.28
N ILE A 155 22.01 20.02 16.17
CA ILE A 155 21.66 18.59 16.11
C ILE A 155 22.54 17.75 17.05
N ASN A 156 23.84 18.04 17.15
CA ASN A 156 24.74 17.32 18.07
C ASN A 156 24.41 17.60 19.55
N GLU A 157 23.83 18.76 19.85
CA GLU A 157 23.44 19.20 21.19
C GLU A 157 22.01 18.77 21.57
N PHE A 158 21.24 18.25 20.61
CA PHE A 158 19.88 17.76 20.80
C PHE A 158 19.80 16.22 20.59
N PRO A 159 20.01 15.40 21.64
CA PRO A 159 20.08 13.95 21.52
C PRO A 159 18.84 13.29 20.89
N LEU A 160 17.68 13.92 21.00
CA LEU A 160 16.43 13.38 20.46
C LEU A 160 16.38 13.35 18.93
N TYR A 161 17.19 14.15 18.22
CA TYR A 161 17.30 14.11 16.75
C TYR A 161 18.35 13.12 16.25
N GLN A 162 19.29 12.71 17.12
CA GLN A 162 20.39 11.82 16.77
C GLN A 162 19.95 10.35 16.73
N GLY A 163 19.84 9.82 15.51
CA GLY A 163 19.36 8.48 15.22
C GLY A 163 17.85 8.39 14.98
N SER A 164 17.14 9.51 15.05
CA SER A 164 15.70 9.60 14.74
C SER A 164 15.42 10.48 13.52
N LEU A 165 16.13 11.60 13.35
CA LEU A 165 15.99 12.53 12.22
C LEU A 165 17.27 12.64 11.40
N VAL A 166 18.42 12.56 12.06
CA VAL A 166 19.76 12.59 11.46
C VAL A 166 20.57 11.42 12.01
N SER A 167 21.29 10.71 11.15
CA SER A 167 22.14 9.61 11.59
C SER A 167 23.28 10.09 12.49
N ARG A 168 23.73 9.21 13.40
CA ARG A 168 24.78 9.55 14.38
C ARG A 168 26.13 9.84 13.73
N ASP A 169 26.39 9.24 12.57
CA ASP A 169 27.58 9.46 11.74
C ASP A 169 27.44 10.66 10.79
N LYS A 170 26.29 11.37 10.81
CA LYS A 170 26.04 12.61 10.04
C LYS A 170 25.86 12.41 8.54
N SER A 171 25.87 11.17 8.05
CA SER A 171 25.77 10.83 6.63
C SER A 171 24.35 10.87 6.09
N THR A 172 23.33 10.79 6.95
CA THR A 172 21.93 10.60 6.53
C THR A 172 20.98 11.50 7.30
N THR A 173 19.95 11.99 6.63
CA THR A 173 18.77 12.59 7.26
C THR A 173 17.51 12.03 6.61
N ILE A 174 16.39 12.02 7.35
CA ILE A 174 15.12 11.51 6.85
C ILE A 174 14.04 12.58 6.78
N ILE A 175 13.09 12.37 5.88
CA ILE A 175 11.83 13.08 5.78
C ILE A 175 10.73 12.05 6.09
N ILE A 176 9.94 12.27 7.11
CA ILE A 176 8.82 11.40 7.50
C ILE A 176 7.54 12.07 7.03
N ALA A 177 6.81 11.41 6.13
CA ALA A 177 5.53 11.87 5.60
C ALA A 177 4.42 10.92 6.03
N GLU A 178 3.57 11.35 6.98
CA GLU A 178 2.37 10.59 7.34
C GLU A 178 1.29 10.70 6.24
N LEU A 179 0.67 9.56 5.94
CA LEU A 179 -0.42 9.48 4.98
C LEU A 179 -1.75 9.92 5.61
N ILE A 180 -2.58 10.62 4.84
CA ILE A 180 -3.95 10.94 5.24
C ILE A 180 -4.86 9.71 5.06
N ASP A 181 -4.69 9.00 3.94
CA ASP A 181 -5.45 7.81 3.56
C ASP A 181 -4.49 6.70 3.13
N GLU A 182 -4.34 5.69 3.99
CA GLU A 182 -3.47 4.53 3.75
C GLU A 182 -3.93 3.68 2.55
N THR A 183 -5.21 3.75 2.17
CA THR A 183 -5.71 3.03 0.98
C THR A 183 -5.15 3.60 -0.32
N LYS A 184 -4.66 4.85 -0.29
CA LYS A 184 -3.99 5.54 -1.41
C LYS A 184 -2.46 5.51 -1.29
N ALA A 185 -1.91 4.71 -0.38
CA ALA A 185 -0.48 4.48 -0.27
C ALA A 185 0.17 4.07 -1.62
N PRO A 186 -0.45 3.22 -2.48
CA PRO A 186 0.16 2.81 -3.74
C PRO A 186 0.38 3.98 -4.71
N GLU A 187 -0.64 4.81 -4.93
CA GLU A 187 -0.56 5.99 -5.79
C GLU A 187 0.39 7.04 -5.23
N THR A 188 0.40 7.20 -3.90
CA THR A 188 1.29 8.14 -3.22
C THR A 188 2.75 7.70 -3.34
N TYR A 189 3.03 6.42 -3.13
CA TYR A 189 4.36 5.85 -3.27
C TYR A 189 4.91 6.02 -4.69
N GLU A 190 4.13 5.70 -5.73
CA GLU A 190 4.53 5.92 -7.13
C GLU A 190 4.79 7.41 -7.42
N SER A 191 3.92 8.30 -6.93
CA SER A 191 4.08 9.75 -7.09
C SER A 191 5.36 10.27 -6.42
N ILE A 192 5.75 9.71 -5.26
CA ILE A 192 7.01 10.03 -4.58
C ILE A 192 8.20 9.53 -5.40
N LEU A 193 8.15 8.32 -5.96
CA LEU A 193 9.20 7.81 -6.84
C LEU A 193 9.36 8.66 -8.10
N GLU A 194 8.27 9.15 -8.68
CA GLU A 194 8.31 10.10 -9.79
C GLU A 194 8.90 11.45 -9.40
N LEU A 195 8.52 11.99 -8.24
CA LEU A 195 9.07 13.23 -7.69
C LEU A 195 10.60 13.12 -7.53
N ILE A 196 11.08 12.02 -6.91
CA ILE A 196 12.51 11.77 -6.68
C ILE A 196 13.30 11.74 -8.00
N LYS A 197 12.75 11.19 -9.08
CA LYS A 197 13.41 11.21 -10.41
C LYS A 197 13.63 12.62 -10.97
N THR A 198 12.83 13.58 -10.53
CA THR A 198 12.92 15.00 -10.94
C THR A 198 13.73 15.86 -9.97
N ALA A 199 14.27 15.26 -8.90
CA ALA A 199 15.01 15.97 -7.88
C ALA A 199 16.23 16.69 -8.48
N PRO A 200 16.49 17.95 -8.07
CA PRO A 200 17.59 18.76 -8.58
C PRO A 200 18.93 18.37 -7.93
N ASP A 201 19.25 17.07 -7.91
CA ASP A 201 20.52 16.56 -7.41
C ASP A 201 21.33 15.94 -8.54
N HIS A 202 22.57 16.38 -8.68
CA HIS A 202 23.47 15.97 -9.75
C HIS A 202 24.24 14.67 -9.40
N GLY A 203 23.60 13.76 -8.66
CA GLY A 203 24.16 12.47 -8.24
C GLY A 203 25.14 12.54 -7.06
N THR A 204 25.02 13.56 -6.20
CA THR A 204 25.87 13.67 -5.00
C THR A 204 25.24 13.06 -3.75
N ASN A 205 23.92 12.85 -3.76
CA ASN A 205 23.19 12.19 -2.68
C ASN A 205 22.51 10.94 -3.22
N GLU A 206 22.38 9.96 -2.35
CA GLU A 206 21.53 8.79 -2.58
C GLU A 206 20.19 9.02 -1.87
N ILE A 207 19.10 8.67 -2.54
CA ILE A 207 17.74 8.83 -2.01
C ILE A 207 17.09 7.46 -1.93
N HIS A 208 16.62 7.09 -0.75
CA HIS A 208 15.90 5.84 -0.52
C HIS A 208 14.52 6.12 0.07
N VAL A 209 13.55 5.26 -0.27
CA VAL A 209 12.19 5.31 0.27
C VAL A 209 11.96 4.06 1.10
N ALA A 210 11.42 4.23 2.30
CA ALA A 210 11.16 3.21 3.30
C ALA A 210 9.91 3.58 4.12
N GLY A 211 9.65 2.88 5.22
CA GLY A 211 8.47 3.06 6.06
C GLY A 211 7.31 2.13 5.66
N GLU A 212 6.37 1.93 6.58
CA GLU A 212 5.26 0.99 6.41
C GLU A 212 4.36 1.39 5.23
N GLY A 213 4.07 2.69 5.07
CA GLY A 213 3.30 3.20 3.94
C GLY A 213 3.98 2.92 2.59
N ALA A 214 5.32 2.95 2.54
CA ALA A 214 6.07 2.63 1.32
C ALA A 214 6.06 1.13 1.02
N VAL A 215 6.19 0.29 2.04
CA VAL A 215 6.12 -1.17 1.89
C VAL A 215 4.74 -1.60 1.42
N SER A 216 3.68 -1.08 2.04
CA SER A 216 2.30 -1.34 1.63
C SER A 216 2.04 -0.87 0.19
N GLY A 217 2.44 0.36 -0.14
CA GLY A 217 2.32 0.90 -1.51
C GLY A 217 3.08 0.05 -2.55
N TYR A 218 4.32 -0.34 -2.25
CA TYR A 218 5.12 -1.21 -3.10
C TYR A 218 4.46 -2.58 -3.31
N MET A 219 4.02 -3.25 -2.24
CA MET A 219 3.33 -4.54 -2.32
C MET A 219 2.05 -4.45 -3.12
N ALA A 220 1.28 -3.39 -2.91
CA ALA A 220 0.04 -3.17 -3.65
C ALA A 220 0.30 -3.01 -5.15
N THR A 221 1.21 -2.14 -5.57
CA THR A 221 1.55 -1.96 -7.00
C THR A 221 2.04 -3.28 -7.62
N TYR A 222 2.84 -4.07 -6.89
CA TYR A 222 3.32 -5.37 -7.36
C TYR A 222 2.19 -6.37 -7.61
N ILE A 223 1.27 -6.52 -6.64
CA ILE A 223 0.11 -7.40 -6.79
C ILE A 223 -0.76 -6.95 -7.99
N ASP A 224 -0.92 -5.65 -8.22
CA ASP A 224 -1.71 -5.13 -9.32
C ASP A 224 -1.07 -5.43 -10.68
N ASN A 225 0.24 -5.27 -10.79
CA ASN A 225 0.99 -5.60 -12.01
C ASN A 225 0.97 -7.10 -12.31
N ASP A 226 1.12 -7.94 -11.29
CA ASP A 226 1.01 -9.39 -11.41
C ASP A 226 -0.42 -9.80 -11.80
N THR A 227 -1.43 -9.24 -11.17
CA THR A 227 -2.84 -9.51 -11.49
C THR A 227 -3.17 -9.16 -12.95
N LYS A 228 -2.70 -8.00 -13.44
CA LYS A 228 -2.93 -7.53 -14.82
C LYS A 228 -2.25 -8.41 -15.87
N THR A 229 -1.15 -9.09 -15.53
CA THR A 229 -0.37 -9.91 -16.48
C THR A 229 -0.68 -11.40 -16.35
N LEU A 230 -0.68 -11.94 -15.12
CA LEU A 230 -0.83 -13.35 -14.83
C LEU A 230 -2.27 -13.84 -14.98
N ASN A 231 -3.28 -13.08 -14.56
CA ASN A 231 -4.67 -13.56 -14.64
C ASN A 231 -5.14 -13.76 -16.11
N PRO A 232 -4.90 -12.83 -17.04
CA PRO A 232 -5.23 -13.05 -18.45
C PRO A 232 -4.43 -14.21 -19.06
N LEU A 233 -3.15 -14.33 -18.70
CA LEU A 233 -2.29 -15.41 -19.17
C LEU A 233 -2.78 -16.78 -18.68
N ALA A 234 -3.15 -16.90 -17.40
CA ALA A 234 -3.75 -18.10 -16.83
C ALA A 234 -5.07 -18.45 -17.53
N GLY A 235 -5.95 -17.47 -17.74
CA GLY A 235 -7.20 -17.66 -18.50
C GLY A 235 -6.97 -18.16 -19.93
N LEU A 236 -5.96 -17.63 -20.61
CA LEU A 236 -5.56 -18.08 -21.94
C LEU A 236 -5.03 -19.52 -21.92
N ILE A 237 -4.14 -19.86 -21.00
CA ILE A 237 -3.58 -21.21 -20.86
C ILE A 237 -4.69 -22.22 -20.56
N ILE A 238 -5.58 -21.93 -19.60
CA ILE A 238 -6.74 -22.76 -19.27
C ILE A 238 -7.60 -22.96 -20.52
N THR A 239 -7.87 -21.89 -21.27
CA THR A 239 -8.65 -21.96 -22.52
C THR A 239 -7.98 -22.86 -23.55
N ILE A 240 -6.66 -22.75 -23.74
CA ILE A 240 -5.90 -23.60 -24.68
C ILE A 240 -5.97 -25.07 -24.25
N ILE A 241 -5.74 -25.36 -22.97
CA ILE A 241 -5.79 -26.73 -22.43
C ILE A 241 -7.19 -27.33 -22.60
N LEU A 242 -8.24 -26.58 -22.27
CA LEU A 242 -9.63 -27.02 -22.45
C LEU A 242 -9.99 -27.21 -23.93
N PHE A 243 -9.45 -26.35 -24.81
CA PHE A 243 -9.63 -26.52 -26.24
C PHE A 243 -8.96 -27.80 -26.76
N LEU A 244 -7.72 -28.07 -26.35
CA LEU A 244 -7.00 -29.30 -26.71
C LEU A 244 -7.63 -30.56 -26.09
N ALA A 245 -8.28 -30.45 -24.93
CA ALA A 245 -8.94 -31.58 -24.30
C ALA A 245 -10.23 -32.00 -25.02
N PHE A 246 -11.03 -31.03 -25.49
CA PHE A 246 -12.37 -31.29 -26.03
C PHE A 246 -12.52 -31.07 -27.54
N PHE A 247 -11.57 -30.39 -28.19
CA PHE A 247 -11.56 -30.02 -29.62
C PHE A 247 -12.86 -29.39 -30.14
N THR A 248 -13.71 -28.86 -29.24
CA THR A 248 -15.05 -28.36 -29.56
C THR A 248 -15.28 -27.04 -28.86
N PRO A 249 -15.54 -25.93 -29.58
CA PRO A 249 -15.70 -24.60 -28.98
C PRO A 249 -16.74 -24.54 -27.83
N ARG A 250 -17.85 -25.29 -27.96
CA ARG A 250 -18.88 -25.36 -26.92
C ARG A 250 -18.39 -25.99 -25.62
N ALA A 251 -17.55 -27.03 -25.72
CA ALA A 251 -17.00 -27.73 -24.57
C ALA A 251 -15.83 -26.96 -23.91
N THR A 252 -15.23 -26.01 -24.63
CA THR A 252 -14.20 -25.10 -24.11
C THR A 252 -14.79 -23.88 -23.38
N ILE A 253 -15.89 -23.31 -23.89
CA ILE A 253 -16.49 -22.10 -23.30
C ILE A 253 -17.16 -22.39 -21.96
N LEU A 254 -17.88 -23.51 -21.85
CA LEU A 254 -18.69 -23.78 -20.66
C LEU A 254 -17.85 -23.89 -19.36
N PRO A 255 -16.72 -24.61 -19.33
CA PRO A 255 -15.86 -24.64 -18.14
C PRO A 255 -15.23 -23.28 -17.82
N ASN A 256 -14.83 -22.50 -18.83
CA ASN A 256 -14.31 -21.14 -18.62
C ASN A 256 -15.35 -20.22 -17.96
N LEU A 257 -16.62 -20.30 -18.38
CA LEU A 257 -17.71 -19.57 -17.73
C LEU A 257 -17.90 -19.99 -16.27
N ILE A 258 -17.73 -21.28 -15.96
CA ILE A 258 -17.81 -21.78 -14.58
C ILE A 258 -16.65 -21.25 -13.74
N VAL A 259 -15.42 -21.22 -14.27
CA VAL A 259 -14.26 -20.64 -13.58
C VAL A 259 -14.49 -19.16 -13.29
N LEU A 260 -14.94 -18.39 -14.30
CA LEU A 260 -15.24 -16.97 -14.13
C LEU A 260 -16.36 -16.75 -13.11
N ALA A 261 -17.45 -17.51 -13.20
CA ALA A 261 -18.56 -17.46 -12.25
C ALA A 261 -18.11 -17.78 -10.82
N THR A 262 -17.19 -18.73 -10.66
CA THR A 262 -16.63 -19.09 -9.34
C THR A 262 -15.79 -17.95 -8.79
N ALA A 263 -14.91 -17.34 -9.60
CA ALA A 263 -14.12 -16.19 -9.18
C ALA A 263 -15.01 -15.00 -8.78
N VAL A 264 -15.97 -14.62 -9.64
CA VAL A 264 -16.92 -13.53 -9.37
C VAL A 264 -17.76 -13.82 -8.13
N GLY A 265 -18.24 -15.06 -7.97
CA GLY A 265 -18.98 -15.47 -6.78
C GLY A 265 -18.15 -15.35 -5.51
N THR A 266 -16.93 -15.86 -5.51
CA THR A 266 -16.02 -15.81 -4.35
C THR A 266 -15.68 -14.37 -3.98
N PHE A 267 -15.14 -13.59 -4.92
CA PHE A 267 -14.75 -12.20 -4.66
C PHE A 267 -15.96 -11.31 -4.33
N GLY A 268 -17.10 -11.54 -4.97
CA GLY A 268 -18.34 -10.82 -4.67
C GLY A 268 -18.86 -11.11 -3.25
N ILE A 269 -18.79 -12.36 -2.78
CA ILE A 269 -19.18 -12.72 -1.41
C ILE A 269 -18.18 -12.14 -0.40
N MET A 270 -16.88 -12.19 -0.69
CA MET A 270 -15.85 -11.57 0.15
C MET A 270 -16.13 -10.08 0.33
N ALA A 271 -16.32 -9.36 -0.78
CA ALA A 271 -16.63 -7.94 -0.77
C ALA A 271 -17.95 -7.64 -0.04
N ALA A 272 -19.01 -8.43 -0.26
CA ALA A 272 -20.28 -8.28 0.43
C ALA A 272 -20.17 -8.53 1.95
N SER A 273 -19.20 -9.35 2.37
CA SER A 273 -18.94 -9.68 3.78
C SER A 273 -17.96 -8.70 4.44
N GLY A 274 -17.40 -7.75 3.69
CA GLY A 274 -16.36 -6.84 4.16
C GLY A 274 -15.02 -7.54 4.44
N VAL A 275 -14.80 -8.73 3.86
CA VAL A 275 -13.54 -9.46 4.00
C VAL A 275 -12.60 -8.97 2.91
N SER A 276 -11.45 -8.42 3.32
CA SER A 276 -10.38 -8.04 2.40
C SER A 276 -9.78 -9.27 1.71
N PHE A 277 -9.19 -9.05 0.54
CA PHE A 277 -8.30 -10.03 -0.06
C PHE A 277 -6.86 -9.56 0.09
N TYR A 278 -5.98 -10.53 0.38
CA TYR A 278 -4.69 -10.34 1.03
C TYR A 278 -4.80 -9.97 2.51
#